data_AF-A0A0V8QC25-F1
#
_entry.id   AF-A0A0V8QC25-F1
#
_cell.length_a   1.000
_cell.length_b   1.000
_cell.length_c   1.000
_cell.angle_alpha   90.00
_cell.angle_beta   90.00
_cell.angle_gamma   90.00
#
_symmetry.space_group_name_H-M   'P 1'
#
loop_
_entity.id
_entity.type
_entity.pdbx_description
1 polymer ?
#
loop_
_entity_poly.entity_id
_entity_poly.type
_entity_poly.pdbx_seq_one_letter_code
_entity_poly.pdbx_strand_id
1 'polypeptide(L)' 'MSEEEREVYEILSETLPKPISEIMTGVPYGKSKVTEILKRMVNAGVVKIKGNGRGTKYHL' A
#
# COMPACT_ATOMS: atom_id res chain seq x y z
N MET A 1 1.71 -8.27 -11.94
CA MET A 1 1.36 -8.21 -10.51
C MET A 1 1.51 -9.60 -9.93
N SER A 2 2.24 -9.74 -8.83
CA SER A 2 2.28 -10.99 -8.04
C SER A 2 1.01 -11.17 -7.21
N GLU A 3 0.80 -12.35 -6.63
CA GLU A 3 -0.30 -12.60 -5.69
C GLU A 3 -0.21 -11.67 -4.47
N GLU A 4 0.99 -11.49 -3.92
CA GLU A 4 1.25 -10.57 -2.80
C GLU A 4 0.88 -9.11 -3.14
N GLU A 5 1.20 -8.67 -4.36
CA GLU A 5 0.83 -7.33 -4.84
C GLU A 5 -0.68 -7.18 -5.02
N ARG A 6 -1.36 -8.25 -5.46
CA ARG A 6 -2.81 -8.28 -5.64
C ARG A 6 -3.54 -8.21 -4.29
N GLU A 7 -3.09 -8.96 -3.28
CA GLU A 7 -3.66 -8.89 -1.94
C GLU A 7 -3.55 -7.49 -1.34
N VAL A 8 -2.40 -6.82 -1.49
CA VAL A 8 -2.23 -5.43 -1.04
C VAL A 8 -3.08 -4.47 -1.88
N TYR A 9 -3.17 -4.68 -3.18
CA TYR A 9 -3.99 -3.87 -4.09
C TYR A 9 -5.47 -3.89 -3.70
N GLU A 10 -6.01 -5.07 -3.38
CA GLU A 10 -7.42 -5.25 -3.00
C GLU A 10 -7.81 -4.52 -1.70
N ILE A 11 -6.83 -4.19 -0.85
CA ILE A 11 -7.06 -3.42 0.39
C ILE A 11 -7.01 -1.91 0.16
N LEU A 12 -6.31 -1.46 -0.89
CA LEU A 12 -6.18 -0.05 -1.21
C LEU A 12 -7.50 0.52 -1.75
N SER A 13 -7.69 1.83 -1.56
CA SER A 13 -8.84 2.55 -2.08
C SER A 13 -8.38 3.56 -3.13
N GLU A 14 -9.21 3.78 -4.15
CA GLU A 14 -8.99 4.81 -5.18
C GLU A 14 -9.09 6.23 -4.61
N THR A 15 -10.00 6.45 -3.64
CA THR A 15 -10.35 7.79 -3.16
C THR A 15 -9.75 8.11 -1.80
N LEU A 16 -9.63 7.09 -0.92
CA LEU A 16 -9.14 7.27 0.45
C LEU A 16 -7.72 6.71 0.64
N PRO A 17 -6.71 7.55 0.84
CA PRO A 17 -5.37 7.10 1.16
C PRO A 17 -5.32 6.39 2.52
N LYS A 18 -4.79 5.17 2.53
CA LYS A 18 -4.66 4.32 3.72
C LYS A 18 -3.23 4.35 4.27
N PRO A 19 -3.04 4.42 5.59
CA PRO A 19 -1.73 4.24 6.21
C PRO A 19 -1.32 2.77 6.16
N ILE A 20 -0.01 2.51 6.29
CA ILE A 20 0.52 1.13 6.29
C ILE A 20 -0.08 0.24 7.39
N SER A 21 -0.45 0.83 8.54
CA SER A 21 -1.08 0.09 9.64
C SER A 21 -2.43 -0.50 9.26
N GLU A 22 -3.22 0.22 8.45
CA GLU A 22 -4.52 -0.26 7.98
C GLU A 22 -4.33 -1.34 6.91
N ILE A 23 -3.37 -1.16 6.01
CA ILE A 23 -3.03 -2.16 5.00
C ILE A 23 -2.60 -3.48 5.66
N MET A 24 -1.75 -3.40 6.69
CA MET A 24 -1.28 -4.58 7.43
C MET A 24 -2.41 -5.36 8.13
N THR A 25 -3.53 -4.72 8.47
CA THR A 25 -4.67 -5.46 9.07
C THR A 25 -5.40 -6.36 8.06
N GLY A 26 -5.21 -6.12 6.76
CA GLY A 26 -5.86 -6.90 5.70
C GLY A 26 -4.97 -7.98 5.07
N VAL A 27 -3.68 -8.06 5.41
CA VAL A 27 -2.75 -9.05 4.85
C VAL A 27 -1.97 -9.81 5.94
N PRO A 28 -1.54 -11.06 5.69
CA PRO A 28 -0.74 -11.83 6.63
C PRO A 28 0.76 -11.42 6.64
N TYR A 29 1.08 -10.17 6.27
CA TYR A 29 2.46 -9.70 6.12
C TYR A 29 2.85 -8.67 7.17
N GLY A 30 4.09 -8.78 7.65
CA GLY A 30 4.69 -7.77 8.51
C GLY A 30 5.03 -6.46 7.76
N LYS A 31 5.31 -5.40 8.53
CA LYS A 31 5.61 -4.05 8.02
C LYS A 31 6.68 -4.03 6.92
N SER A 32 7.75 -4.81 7.09
CA SER A 32 8.88 -4.83 6.14
C SER A 32 8.42 -5.28 4.75
N LYS A 33 7.70 -6.41 4.69
CA LYS A 33 7.19 -7.00 3.44
C LYS A 33 6.14 -6.10 2.78
N VAL A 34 5.20 -5.56 3.55
CA VAL A 34 4.19 -4.62 3.02
C VAL A 34 4.84 -3.36 2.45
N THR A 35 5.87 -2.82 3.13
CA THR A 35 6.61 -1.65 2.64
C THR A 35 7.34 -1.95 1.32
N GLU A 36 7.92 -3.14 1.19
CA GLU A 36 8.60 -3.56 -0.04
C GLU A 36 7.61 -3.68 -1.21
N ILE A 37 6.46 -4.33 -0.98
CA ILE A 37 5.39 -4.46 -1.98
C ILE A 37 4.91 -3.07 -2.43
N LEU A 38 4.59 -2.19 -1.49
CA LEU A 38 4.13 -0.82 -1.80
C LEU A 38 5.18 -0.02 -2.59
N LYS A 39 6.47 -0.16 -2.25
CA LYS A 39 7.56 0.48 -3.04
C LYS A 39 7.59 -0.02 -4.48
N ARG A 40 7.45 -1.32 -4.70
CA ARG A 40 7.41 -1.91 -6.06
C ARG A 40 6.20 -1.38 -6.84
N MET A 41 5.02 -1.37 -6.22
CA MET A 41 3.79 -0.89 -6.86
C MET A 41 3.82 0.62 -7.16
N VAL A 42 4.45 1.42 -6.30
CA VAL A 42 4.69 2.85 -6.54
C VAL A 42 5.65 3.05 -7.71
N ASN A 43 6.76 2.31 -7.76
CA ASN A 43 7.70 2.36 -8.88
C ASN A 43 7.07 1.92 -10.20
N ALA A 44 6.13 0.98 -10.15
CA ALA A 44 5.35 0.53 -11.31
C ALA A 44 4.22 1.50 -11.71
N GLY A 45 3.95 2.55 -10.92
CA GLY A 45 2.88 3.52 -11.18
C GLY A 45 1.46 3.03 -10.85
N VAL A 46 1.33 1.88 -10.19
CA VAL A 46 0.04 1.27 -9.81
C VAL A 46 -0.52 1.91 -8.53
N VAL A 47 0.36 2.38 -7.65
CA VAL A 47 -0.01 2.98 -6.35
C VAL A 47 0.61 4.36 -6.25
N LYS A 48 -0.15 5.29 -5.69
CA LYS A 48 0.29 6.67 -5.43
C LYS A 48 0.44 6.92 -3.94
N ILE A 49 1.45 7.71 -3.60
CA ILE A 49 1.70 8.16 -2.25
C ILE A 49 1.02 9.51 -2.04
N LYS A 50 0.30 9.68 -0.92
CA LYS A 50 -0.22 10.97 -0.47
C LYS A 50 0.24 11.24 0.96
N GLY A 51 0.80 12.42 1.21
CA GLY A 51 1.26 12.83 2.54
C GLY A 51 1.30 14.36 2.70
N ASN A 52 0.58 14.87 3.70
CA ASN A 52 0.57 16.30 4.07
C ASN A 52 1.26 16.54 5.44
N GLY A 53 2.35 15.81 5.73
CA GLY A 53 3.14 16.01 6.96
C GLY A 53 2.74 15.16 8.19
N ARG A 54 1.71 14.31 8.09
CA ARG A 54 1.31 13.35 9.16
C ARG A 54 1.30 11.90 8.66
N GLY A 55 2.47 11.44 8.23
CA GLY A 55 2.69 10.06 7.80
C GLY A 55 2.39 9.79 6.32
N THR A 56 2.99 8.71 5.82
CA THR A 56 2.84 8.23 4.45
C THR A 56 1.56 7.43 4.29
N LYS A 57 0.72 7.78 3.32
CA LYS A 57 -0.49 7.04 2.97
C LYS A 57 -0.46 6.64 1.49
N TYR A 58 -1.16 5.56 1.17
CA TYR A 58 -1.16 4.91 -0.14
C TYR A 58 -2.60 4.81 -0.68
N HIS A 59 -2.76 5.03 -1.98
CA HIS A 59 -4.03 4.90 -2.73
C HIS A 59 -3.73 4.45 -4.16
N LEU A 60 -4.75 4.01 -4.89
CA LEU A 60 -4.64 3.68 -6.31
C LEU A 60 -4.52 4.94 -7.19
#